data_AF-A0AAF0PPD7-F1
#
_entry.id   AF-A0AAF0PPD7-F1
#
_cell.length_a   1.000
_cell.length_b   1.000
_cell.length_c   1.000
_cell.angle_alpha   90.00
_cell.angle_beta   90.00
_cell.angle_gamma   90.00
#
_symmetry.space_group_name_H-M   'P 1'
#
loop_
_entity.id
_entity.type
_entity.pdbx_description
1 polymer ?
#
loop_
_entity_poly.entity_id
_entity_poly.type
_entity_poly.pdbx_seq_one_letter_code
_entity_poly.pdbx_strand_id
1 'polypeptide(L)'
;MAPYEALYGIRCRSPIRWFEVGEARLIGPDLVRQAMEKVKVIQERFKTAQSRQKAYTDVRRRELGFEVYDWAYLKVSPVKGVMIFGKKGEA
;
A
#
# COMPACT_ATOMS: atom_id res chain seq x y z
N MET A 1 13.23 11.12 9.80
CA MET A 1 12.76 10.47 11.04
C MET A 1 11.51 9.67 10.69
N ALA A 2 11.52 8.35 10.85
CA ALA A 2 10.36 7.53 10.51
C ALA A 2 9.22 7.78 11.54
N PRO A 3 7.93 7.73 11.14
CA PRO A 3 6.80 8.09 12.03
C PRO A 3 6.77 7.34 13.37
N TYR A 4 7.25 6.10 13.41
CA TYR A 4 7.30 5.27 14.62
C TYR A 4 8.34 5.74 15.65
N GLU A 5 9.52 6.21 15.20
CA GLU A 5 10.60 6.64 16.10
C GLU A 5 10.21 7.91 16.86
N ALA A 6 9.45 8.80 16.21
CA ALA A 6 8.94 10.02 16.82
C ALA A 6 7.85 9.76 17.86
N LEU A 7 7.04 8.71 17.68
CA LEU A 7 5.92 8.38 18.57
C LEU A 7 6.36 7.62 19.82
N TYR A 8 7.36 6.75 19.70
CA TYR A 8 7.72 5.82 20.78
C TYR A 8 9.15 6.01 21.29
N GLY A 9 9.98 6.85 20.66
CA GLY A 9 11.38 7.06 21.06
C GLY A 9 12.29 5.83 20.85
N ILE A 10 11.75 4.75 20.30
CA ILE A 10 12.47 3.51 20.00
C ILE A 10 12.85 3.53 18.53
N ARG A 11 14.13 3.28 18.22
CA ARG A 11 14.58 3.13 16.83
C ARG A 11 13.86 1.95 16.20
N CYS A 12 13.26 2.13 15.04
CA CYS A 12 12.62 1.04 14.31
C CYS A 12 13.64 -0.09 14.11
N ARG A 13 13.40 -1.29 14.68
CA ARG A 13 14.13 -2.49 14.25
C ARG A 13 13.57 -2.90 12.90
N SER A 14 14.30 -2.62 11.82
CA SER A 14 13.96 -3.19 10.51
C SER A 14 14.05 -4.72 10.59
N PRO A 15 13.33 -5.48 9.75
CA PRO A 15 13.50 -6.94 9.70
C PRO A 15 14.94 -7.39 9.44
N ILE A 16 15.79 -6.50 8.93
CA ILE A 16 17.22 -6.70 8.71
C ILE A 16 18.04 -6.58 10.02
N ARG A 17 17.53 -5.84 11.01
CA ARG A 17 18.15 -5.56 12.31
C ARG A 17 17.40 -6.22 13.47
N TRP A 18 16.95 -7.46 13.27
CA TRP A 18 16.30 -8.24 14.33
C TRP A 18 17.25 -9.12 15.13
N PHE A 19 18.39 -9.52 14.55
CA PHE A 19 19.41 -10.27 15.26
C PHE A 19 20.58 -9.35 15.61
N GLU A 20 20.88 -9.21 16.90
CA GLU A 20 22.17 -8.67 17.33
C GLU A 20 23.27 -9.70 17.01
N VAL A 21 24.46 -9.22 16.62
CA VAL A 21 25.63 -10.06 16.29
C VAL A 21 26.10 -10.75 17.57
N GLY A 22 25.42 -11.83 17.97
CA GLY A 22 25.59 -12.51 19.25
C GLY A 22 24.39 -13.37 19.64
N GLU A 23 23.15 -12.94 19.33
CA GLU A 23 21.92 -13.71 19.59
C GLU A 23 21.86 -14.99 18.75
N ALA A 24 22.39 -14.94 17.53
CA ALA A 24 22.53 -16.09 16.65
C ALA A 24 23.56 -17.15 17.13
N ARG A 25 24.37 -16.85 18.15
CA ARG A 25 25.24 -17.85 18.80
C ARG A 25 24.53 -18.56 19.96
N LEU A 26 23.57 -17.90 20.61
CA LEU A 26 22.73 -18.46 21.67
C LEU A 26 21.60 -19.34 21.11
N ILE A 27 21.11 -18.98 19.94
CA ILE A 27 20.08 -19.71 19.20
C ILE A 27 20.79 -20.53 18.12
N GLY A 28 20.57 -21.85 18.07
CA GLY A 28 21.26 -22.74 17.14
C GLY A 28 21.17 -22.28 15.66
N PRO A 29 22.20 -22.55 14.83
CA PRO A 29 22.31 -22.03 13.47
C PRO A 29 21.14 -22.44 12.56
N ASP A 30 20.51 -23.58 12.81
CA ASP A 30 19.35 -24.06 12.06
C ASP A 30 18.11 -23.18 12.22
N LEU A 31 17.85 -22.69 13.44
CA LEU A 31 16.74 -21.78 13.72
C LEU A 31 16.95 -20.42 13.06
N VAL A 32 18.19 -19.93 13.07
CA VAL A 32 18.56 -18.68 12.40
C VAL A 32 18.34 -18.78 10.90
N ARG A 33 18.74 -19.90 10.28
CA ARG A 33 18.52 -20.16 8.85
C ARG A 33 17.03 -20.21 8.50
N GLN A 34 16.22 -20.94 9.28
CA GLN A 34 14.77 -21.01 9.08
C GLN A 34 14.09 -19.63 9.23
N ALA A 35 14.53 -18.83 10.20
CA ALA A 35 14.03 -17.46 10.38
C ALA A 35 14.39 -16.57 9.19
N MET A 36 15.62 -16.68 8.68
CA MET A 36 16.09 -15.91 7.53
C MET A 36 15.31 -16.24 6.25
N GLU A 37 14.98 -17.51 6.01
CA GLU A 37 14.12 -17.93 4.90
C GLU A 37 12.72 -17.30 5.00
N LYS A 38 12.12 -17.31 6.19
CA LYS A 38 10.82 -16.66 6.43
C LYS A 38 10.88 -15.14 6.21
N VAL A 39 11.95 -14.48 6.67
CA VAL A 39 12.17 -13.04 6.45
C VAL A 39 12.28 -12.73 4.95
N LYS A 40 12.99 -13.57 4.17
CA LYS A 40 13.10 -13.41 2.72
C LYS A 40 11.73 -13.45 2.05
N VAL A 41 10.90 -14.42 2.41
CA VAL A 41 9.51 -14.54 1.89
C VAL A 41 8.68 -13.28 2.23
N ILE A 42 8.81 -12.76 3.46
CA ILE A 42 8.10 -11.53 3.86
C ILE A 42 8.55 -10.33 3.03
N GLN A 43 9.86 -10.18 2.81
CA GLN A 43 10.40 -9.09 1.99
C GLN A 43 9.93 -9.15 0.53
N GLU A 44 9.89 -10.34 -0.06
CA GLU A 44 9.38 -10.55 -1.42
C GLU A 44 7.90 -10.21 -1.54
N ARG A 45 7.08 -10.66 -0.57
CA ARG A 45 5.65 -10.31 -0.50
C ARG A 45 5.45 -8.81 -0.33
N PHE A 46 6.24 -8.17 0.52
CA PHE A 46 6.16 -6.73 0.76
C PHE A 46 6.51 -5.92 -0.49
N LYS A 47 7.60 -6.27 -1.19
CA LYS A 47 7.96 -5.68 -2.48
C LYS A 47 6.88 -5.87 -3.53
N THR A 48 6.27 -7.06 -3.58
CA THR A 48 5.19 -7.36 -4.52
C THR A 48 3.95 -6.51 -4.25
N ALA A 49 3.54 -6.37 -2.98
CA ALA A 49 2.43 -5.50 -2.59
C ALA A 49 2.71 -4.03 -2.93
N GLN A 50 3.92 -3.55 -2.64
CA GLN A 50 4.35 -2.18 -2.97
C GLN A 50 4.34 -1.94 -4.48
N SER A 51 4.83 -2.91 -5.28
CA SER A 51 4.80 -2.84 -6.75
C SER A 51 3.37 -2.77 -7.29
N ARG A 52 2.46 -3.61 -6.76
CA ARG A 52 1.02 -3.57 -7.11
C ARG A 52 0.39 -2.21 -6.81
N GLN A 53 0.68 -1.66 -5.63
CA GLN A 53 0.17 -0.34 -5.23
C GLN A 53 0.72 0.77 -6.14
N LYS A 54 2.02 0.74 -6.45
CA LYS A 54 2.64 1.67 -7.40
C LYS A 54 2.01 1.58 -8.79
N ALA A 55 1.83 0.37 -9.33
CA ALA A 55 1.21 0.18 -10.64
C ALA A 55 -0.20 0.80 -10.72
N TYR A 56 -1.05 0.61 -9.70
CA TYR A 56 -2.37 1.23 -9.66
C TYR A 56 -2.30 2.77 -9.60
N THR A 57 -1.35 3.27 -8.81
CA THR A 57 -1.17 4.72 -8.62
C THR A 57 -0.62 5.38 -9.89
N ASP A 58 0.34 4.74 -10.57
CA ASP A 58 0.98 5.25 -11.78
C ASP A 58 0.02 5.26 -12.96
N VAL A 59 -0.83 4.22 -13.11
CA VAL A 59 -1.89 4.18 -14.14
C VAL A 59 -2.89 5.33 -13.96
N ARG A 60 -3.23 5.69 -12.72
CA ARG A 60 -4.16 6.79 -12.42
C ARG A 60 -3.51 8.18 -12.34
N ARG A 61 -2.18 8.26 -12.45
CA ARG A 61 -1.42 9.52 -12.51
C ARG A 61 -1.08 9.95 -13.93
N ARG A 62 -1.15 9.05 -14.91
CA ARG A 62 -1.09 9.42 -16.33
C ARG A 62 -2.40 10.10 -16.73
N GLU A 63 -2.31 11.13 -17.56
CA GLU A 63 -3.49 11.73 -18.18
C GLU A 63 -4.21 10.65 -19.00
N LEU A 64 -5.46 10.35 -18.63
CA LEU A 64 -6.32 9.46 -19.41
C LEU A 64 -6.72 10.23 -20.67
N GLY A 65 -6.10 9.90 -21.80
CA GLY A 65 -6.58 10.33 -23.11
C GLY A 65 -7.79 9.50 -23.49
N PHE A 66 -8.90 10.17 -23.84
CA PHE A 66 -10.12 9.53 -24.34
C PHE A 66 -10.28 9.91 -25.80
N GLU A 67 -10.69 8.96 -26.63
CA GLU A 67 -11.06 9.23 -28.02
C GLU A 67 -12.56 9.55 -28.12
N VAL A 68 -12.96 10.18 -29.22
CA VAL A 68 -14.38 10.37 -29.53
C VAL A 68 -15.01 8.98 -29.63
N TYR A 69 -16.15 8.78 -28.94
CA TYR A 69 -16.86 7.49 -28.73
C TYR A 69 -16.45 6.63 -27.52
N ASP A 70 -15.46 7.03 -26.73
CA ASP A 70 -15.18 6.38 -25.45
C ASP A 70 -16.22 6.72 -24.38
N TRP A 71 -16.62 5.71 -23.59
CA TRP A 71 -17.51 5.89 -22.45
C TRP A 71 -16.69 6.22 -21.19
N ALA A 72 -16.87 7.42 -20.64
CA ALA A 72 -16.21 7.85 -19.40
C ALA A 72 -17.23 8.22 -18.31
N TYR A 73 -16.92 7.90 -17.06
CA TYR A 73 -17.73 8.32 -15.90
C TYR A 73 -17.32 9.71 -15.43
N LEU A 74 -18.29 10.62 -15.36
CA LEU A 74 -18.09 11.93 -14.75
C LEU A 74 -18.07 11.80 -13.22
N LYS A 75 -16.96 12.21 -12.59
CA LYS A 75 -16.89 12.28 -11.12
C LYS A 75 -17.70 13.47 -10.61
N VAL A 76 -18.96 13.21 -10.25
CA VAL A 76 -19.83 14.21 -9.61
C VAL A 76 -19.60 14.19 -8.10
N SER A 77 -19.28 15.35 -7.52
CA SER A 77 -19.38 15.50 -6.07
C SER A 77 -20.85 15.71 -5.72
N PRO A 78 -21.43 15.00 -4.73
CA PRO A 78 -22.78 15.26 -4.30
C PRO A 78 -22.84 16.69 -3.79
N VAL A 79 -23.49 17.57 -4.56
CA VAL A 79 -23.72 18.94 -4.14
C VAL A 79 -24.65 18.86 -2.95
N LYS A 80 -24.16 19.26 -1.77
CA LYS A 80 -24.93 19.27 -0.53
C LYS A 80 -26.15 20.20 -0.75
N GLY A 81 -27.28 19.65 -1.17
CA GLY A 81 -28.55 20.37 -1.31
C GLY A 81 -29.16 20.51 -2.72
N VAL A 82 -28.63 19.89 -3.79
CA VAL A 82 -29.31 19.94 -5.10
C VAL A 82 -30.19 18.72 -5.28
N MET A 83 -31.51 18.94 -5.26
CA MET A 83 -32.54 17.93 -5.43
C MET A 83 -32.37 17.20 -6.76
N ILE A 84 -32.01 15.93 -6.68
CA ILE A 84 -31.78 15.06 -7.84
C ILE A 84 -33.13 14.83 -8.51
N PHE A 85 -33.31 15.44 -9.69
CA PHE A 85 -34.33 15.19 -10.70
C PHE A 85 -35.66 14.59 -10.19
N GLY A 86 -36.64 15.46 -9.94
CA GLY A 86 -38.04 15.03 -9.99
C GLY A 86 -38.36 14.58 -11.41
N LYS A 87 -38.62 13.29 -11.62
CA LYS A 87 -39.33 12.84 -12.81
C LYS A 87 -40.67 13.59 -12.83
N LYS A 88 -40.83 14.54 -13.76
CA LYS A 88 -42.14 15.12 -14.03
C LYS A 88 -42.95 14.05 -14.78
N GLY A 89 -43.81 13.36 -14.04
CA GLY A 89 -44.86 12.51 -14.60
C GLY A 89 -45.96 13.36 -15.24
N GLU A 90 -46.35 12.90 -16.44
CA GLU A 90 -47.67 12.91 -17.11
C GLU A 90 -48.52 14.20 -17.18
N ALA A 91 -48.76 14.67 -18.41
CA ALA A 91 -50.07 14.70 -19.09
C ALA A 91 -49.90 15.16 -20.54
#